data_AF-A0A939V692-F1
#
_entry.id   AF-A0A939V692-F1
#
_cell.length_a   1.000
_cell.length_b   1.000
_cell.length_c   1.000
_cell.angle_alpha   90.00
_cell.angle_beta   90.00
_cell.angle_gamma   90.00
#
_symmetry.space_group_name_H-M   'P 1'
#
loop_
_entity.id
_entity.type
_entity.pdbx_description
1 polymer ?
#
loop_
_entity_poly.entity_id
_entity_poly.type
_entity_poly.pdbx_seq_one_letter_code
_entity_poly.pdbx_strand_id
1 'polypeptide(L)'
;MNYFFANLGAHVLIASALLAVCCIFADKVRKRKADKMIKYFLPLVLTVIIIIYASLIIVPRMFDIRNVVSNNYQSQSGTVEYVAPLKNYIVVDGVKYYKNPSKDCPEAGDKITLKYAEASRFMPEWQPKK
;
A
#
# COMPACT_ATOMS: atom_id res chain seq x y z
N MET A 1 11.07 7.73 6.21
CA MET A 1 10.23 7.49 7.41
C MET A 1 8.90 8.23 7.36
N ASN A 2 8.84 9.57 7.36
CA ASN A 2 7.58 10.33 7.46
C ASN A 2 6.53 9.96 6.40
N TYR A 3 6.94 9.82 5.13
CA TYR A 3 6.03 9.40 4.06
C TYR A 3 5.41 8.01 4.30
N PHE A 4 6.16 7.06 4.86
CA PHE A 4 5.66 5.72 5.13
C PHE A 4 4.50 5.76 6.12
N PHE A 5 4.67 6.49 7.24
CA PHE A 5 3.63 6.62 8.26
C PHE A 5 2.44 7.46 7.78
N ALA A 6 2.68 8.54 7.03
CA ALA A 6 1.60 9.32 6.43
C ALA A 6 0.78 8.47 5.45
N ASN A 7 1.44 7.67 4.60
CA ASN A 7 0.78 6.77 3.67
C ASN A 7 0.01 5.66 4.40
N LEU A 8 0.60 5.01 5.39
CA LEU A 8 -0.07 4.01 6.21
C LEU A 8 -1.29 4.60 6.94
N GLY A 9 -1.15 5.77 7.55
CA GLY A 9 -2.24 6.49 8.20
C GLY A 9 -3.39 6.79 7.25
N ALA A 10 -3.10 7.27 6.05
CA ALA A 10 -4.12 7.50 5.02
C ALA A 10 -4.86 6.21 4.64
N HIS A 11 -4.15 5.09 4.46
CA HIS A 11 -4.79 3.81 4.15
C HIS A 11 -5.65 3.28 5.32
N VAL A 12 -5.21 3.46 6.57
CA VAL A 12 -5.98 3.11 7.78
C VAL A 12 -7.24 3.98 7.90
N LEU A 13 -7.16 5.27 7.58
CA LEU A 13 -8.33 6.16 7.56
C LEU A 13 -9.34 5.73 6.50
N ILE A 14 -8.88 5.39 5.29
CA ILE A 14 -9.74 4.86 4.21
C ILE A 14 -10.42 3.56 4.66
N ALA A 15 -9.67 2.61 5.24
CA ALA A 15 -10.23 1.36 5.73
C ALA A 15 -11.27 1.58 6.84
N SER A 16 -10.99 2.50 7.77
CA SER A 16 -11.92 2.88 8.84
C SER A 16 -13.20 3.50 8.29
N ALA A 17 -13.10 4.35 7.27
CA ALA A 17 -14.27 4.94 6.61
C ALA A 17 -15.11 3.88 5.89
N LEU A 18 -14.48 2.95 5.16
CA LEU A 18 -15.17 1.82 4.53
C LEU A 18 -15.85 0.92 5.55
N LEU A 19 -15.20 0.65 6.68
CA LEU A 19 -15.79 -0.13 7.78
C LEU A 19 -17.00 0.58 8.38
N ALA A 20 -16.91 1.89 8.62
CA ALA A 20 -18.05 2.67 9.11
C ALA A 20 -19.25 2.61 8.15
N VAL A 21 -19.00 2.77 6.85
CA VAL A 21 -20.03 2.61 5.81
C VAL A 21 -20.63 1.20 5.85
N CYS A 22 -19.79 0.16 5.93
CA CYS A 22 -20.24 -1.22 6.05
C CYS A 22 -21.15 -1.43 7.27
N CYS A 23 -20.77 -0.91 8.44
CA CYS A 23 -21.56 -0.97 9.66
C CYS A 23 -22.92 -0.26 9.52
N ILE A 24 -22.96 0.92 8.88
CA ILE A 24 -24.21 1.66 8.62
C ILE A 24 -25.16 0.83 7.75
N PHE A 25 -24.66 0.22 6.67
CA PHE A 25 -25.48 -0.62 5.81
C PHE A 25 -25.90 -1.92 6.48
N ALA A 26 -25.01 -2.55 7.26
CA ALA A 26 -25.34 -3.73 8.05
C ALA A 26 -26.46 -3.45 9.06
N ASP A 27 -26.44 -2.29 9.74
CA ASP A 27 -27.51 -1.88 10.65
C ASP A 27 -28.84 -1.64 9.92
N LYS A 28 -28.81 -1.00 8.74
CA LYS A 28 -30.01 -0.83 7.90
C LYS A 28 -30.62 -2.17 7.47
N VAL A 29 -29.78 -3.12 7.07
CA VAL A 29 -30.20 -4.48 6.71
C VAL A 29 -30.81 -5.19 7.92
N ARG A 30 -30.15 -5.13 9.09
CA ARG A 30 -30.64 -5.71 10.34
C ARG A 30 -32.01 -5.16 10.74
N LYS A 31 -32.23 -3.85 10.57
CA LYS A 31 -33.50 -3.17 10.86
C LYS A 31 -34.57 -3.37 9.76
N ARG A 32 -34.29 -4.16 8.71
CA ARG A 32 -35.14 -4.37 7.53
C ARG A 32 -35.54 -3.06 6.82
N LYS A 33 -34.69 -2.03 6.92
CA LYS A 33 -34.88 -0.70 6.29
C LYS A 33 -34.15 -0.58 4.95
N ALA A 34 -33.84 -1.70 4.31
CA ALA A 34 -33.12 -1.73 3.05
C ALA A 34 -34.14 -1.83 1.90
N ASP A 35 -34.37 -0.72 1.20
CA ASP A 35 -35.44 -0.63 0.18
C ASP A 35 -35.13 -1.37 -1.13
N LYS A 36 -33.87 -1.82 -1.33
CA LYS A 36 -33.42 -2.49 -2.55
C LYS A 36 -32.69 -3.78 -2.19
N MET A 37 -32.98 -4.87 -2.90
CA MET A 37 -32.33 -6.18 -2.72
C MET A 37 -30.80 -6.09 -2.75
N ILE A 38 -30.22 -5.24 -3.61
CA ILE A 38 -28.77 -5.07 -3.71
C ILE A 38 -28.13 -4.50 -2.43
N LYS A 39 -28.86 -3.69 -1.65
CA LYS A 39 -28.37 -3.12 -0.39
C LYS A 39 -28.18 -4.21 0.69
N TYR A 40 -28.80 -5.38 0.54
CA TYR A 40 -28.64 -6.51 1.45
C TYR A 40 -27.29 -7.21 1.28
N PHE A 41 -26.76 -7.25 0.05
CA PHE A 41 -25.45 -7.84 -0.25
C PHE A 41 -24.29 -6.87 -0.06
N LEU A 42 -24.56 -5.57 -0.01
CA LEU A 42 -23.54 -4.53 0.07
C LEU A 42 -22.58 -4.68 1.27
N PRO A 43 -23.03 -4.97 2.51
CA PRO A 43 -22.11 -5.18 3.64
C PRO A 43 -21.15 -6.36 3.41
N LEU A 44 -21.63 -7.43 2.77
CA LEU A 44 -20.79 -8.59 2.45
C LEU A 44 -19.71 -8.21 1.44
N VAL A 45 -20.09 -7.54 0.34
CA VAL A 45 -19.16 -7.08 -0.69
C VAL A 45 -18.13 -6.10 -0.11
N LEU A 46 -18.57 -5.13 0.71
CA LEU A 46 -17.68 -4.19 1.38
C LEU A 46 -16.69 -4.91 2.31
N THR A 47 -17.15 -5.91 3.05
CA THR A 47 -16.30 -6.72 3.94
C THR A 47 -15.19 -7.41 3.15
N VAL A 48 -15.54 -8.05 2.03
CA VAL A 48 -14.54 -8.70 1.14
C VAL A 48 -13.52 -7.68 0.62
N ILE A 49 -13.98 -6.52 0.16
CA ILE A 49 -13.09 -5.44 -0.32
C ILE A 49 -12.16 -4.97 0.81
N ILE A 50 -12.68 -4.74 2.01
CA ILE A 50 -11.88 -4.30 3.17
C ILE A 50 -10.82 -5.33 3.52
N ILE A 51 -11.15 -6.62 3.53
CA ILE A 51 -10.20 -7.70 3.82
C ILE A 51 -9.10 -7.72 2.76
N ILE A 52 -9.45 -7.75 1.48
CA ILE A 52 -8.46 -7.76 0.38
C ILE A 52 -7.56 -6.52 0.47
N TYR A 53 -8.15 -5.35 0.68
CA TYR A 53 -7.41 -4.10 0.79
C TYR A 53 -6.46 -4.09 2.01
N ALA A 54 -6.93 -4.54 3.17
CA ALA A 54 -6.12 -4.65 4.37
C ALA A 54 -4.95 -5.62 4.16
N SER A 55 -5.23 -6.82 3.61
CA SER A 55 -4.21 -7.85 3.36
C SER A 55 -3.15 -7.43 2.37
N LEU A 56 -3.52 -6.72 1.30
CA LEU A 56 -2.56 -6.32 0.25
C LEU A 56 -1.80 -5.04 0.57
N ILE A 57 -2.38 -4.11 1.36
CA ILE A 57 -1.83 -2.76 1.53
C ILE A 57 -1.41 -2.49 2.98
N ILE A 58 -2.33 -2.66 3.93
CA ILE A 58 -2.14 -2.23 5.33
C ILE A 58 -1.26 -3.22 6.09
N VAL A 59 -1.62 -4.50 6.05
CA VAL A 59 -0.94 -5.56 6.82
C VAL A 59 0.55 -5.64 6.48
N PRO A 60 1.00 -5.67 5.21
CA PRO A 60 2.43 -5.72 4.90
C PRO A 60 3.18 -4.49 5.42
N ARG A 61 2.56 -3.30 5.38
CA ARG A 61 3.15 -2.07 5.94
C ARG A 61 3.21 -2.12 7.47
N MET A 62 2.23 -2.73 8.14
CA MET A 62 2.28 -2.88 9.60
C MET A 62 3.46 -3.78 10.02
N PHE A 63 3.71 -4.88 9.31
CA PHE A 63 4.86 -5.75 9.57
C PHE A 63 6.20 -5.02 9.40
N ASP A 64 6.27 -4.06 8.48
CA ASP A 64 7.48 -3.28 8.23
C ASP A 64 7.67 -2.06 9.15
N ILE A 65 6.74 -1.76 10.07
CA ILE A 65 6.90 -0.62 11.00
C ILE A 65 8.22 -0.73 11.76
N ARG A 66 8.53 -1.91 12.32
CA ARG A 66 9.77 -2.13 13.06
C ARG A 66 11.00 -1.87 12.19
N ASN A 67 11.01 -2.44 10.98
CA ASN A 67 12.11 -2.31 10.01
C ASN A 67 12.33 -0.84 9.62
N VAL A 68 11.25 -0.11 9.38
CA VAL A 68 11.31 1.31 8.98
C VAL A 68 11.81 2.20 10.12
N VAL A 69 11.39 1.95 11.36
CA VAL A 69 11.83 2.72 12.55
C VAL A 69 13.28 2.43 12.89
N SER A 70 13.71 1.18 12.81
CA SER A 70 15.09 0.78 13.11
C SER A 70 16.06 0.96 11.94
N ASN A 71 15.60 1.49 10.80
CA ASN A 71 16.35 1.55 9.54
C ASN A 71 16.94 0.21 9.08
N ASN A 72 16.30 -0.90 9.45
CA ASN A 72 16.72 -2.24 9.05
C ASN A 72 16.06 -2.59 7.71
N TYR A 73 16.76 -2.29 6.62
CA TYR A 73 16.28 -2.53 5.26
C TYR A 73 17.09 -3.61 4.57
N GLN A 74 16.43 -4.38 3.72
CA GLN A 74 17.09 -5.27 2.77
C GLN A 74 17.71 -4.44 1.64
N SER A 75 18.80 -4.93 1.06
CA SER A 75 19.47 -4.29 -0.07
C SER A 75 19.47 -5.23 -1.27
N GLN A 76 19.17 -4.69 -2.45
CA GLN A 76 19.22 -5.44 -3.70
C GLN A 76 19.72 -4.53 -4.82
N SER A 77 20.57 -5.07 -5.69
CA SER A 77 20.93 -4.41 -6.94
C SER A 77 20.11 -4.99 -8.08
N GLY A 78 19.77 -4.14 -9.05
CA GLY A 78 19.03 -4.56 -10.24
C GLY A 78 18.95 -3.46 -11.28
N THR A 79 18.25 -3.73 -12.38
CA THR A 79 17.98 -2.75 -13.43
C THR A 79 16.54 -2.26 -13.34
N VAL A 80 16.36 -0.94 -13.40
CA VAL A 80 15.03 -0.33 -13.42
C VAL A 80 14.39 -0.61 -14.77
N GLU A 81 13.33 -1.41 -14.78
CA GLU A 81 12.59 -1.76 -16.00
C GLU A 81 11.51 -0.72 -16.29
N TYR A 82 10.87 -0.20 -15.25
CA TYR A 82 9.73 0.68 -15.37
C TYR A 82 9.63 1.65 -14.20
N VAL A 83 9.19 2.87 -14.51
CA VAL A 83 8.86 3.91 -13.53
C VAL A 83 7.40 4.29 -13.72
N ALA A 84 6.63 4.23 -12.64
CA ALA A 84 5.22 4.60 -12.68
C ALA A 84 5.04 6.06 -13.09
N PRO A 85 3.95 6.44 -13.79
CA PRO A 85 3.73 7.82 -14.24
C PRO A 85 3.64 8.81 -13.07
N LEU A 86 3.10 8.35 -11.93
CA LEU A 86 3.00 9.13 -10.69
C LEU A 86 4.27 9.04 -9.82
N LYS A 87 5.34 8.38 -10.30
CA LYS A 87 6.62 8.16 -9.58
C LYS A 87 6.48 7.53 -8.20
N ASN A 88 5.34 6.89 -7.93
CA ASN A 88 4.99 6.28 -6.65
C ASN A 88 5.49 4.83 -6.50
N TYR A 89 5.88 4.20 -7.61
CA TYR A 89 6.58 2.92 -7.60
C TYR A 89 7.52 2.79 -8.80
N ILE A 90 8.50 1.89 -8.68
CA ILE A 90 9.37 1.44 -9.75
C ILE A 90 9.33 -0.08 -9.85
N VAL A 91 9.69 -0.62 -11.00
CA VAL A 91 9.91 -2.06 -11.21
C VAL A 91 11.39 -2.30 -11.41
N VAL A 92 11.97 -3.17 -10.59
CA VAL A 92 13.37 -3.59 -10.68
C VAL A 92 13.41 -5.09 -10.79
N ASP A 93 13.97 -5.61 -11.87
CA ASP A 93 14.04 -7.03 -12.20
C ASP A 93 12.66 -7.74 -12.03
N GLY A 94 11.60 -7.18 -12.61
CA GLY A 94 10.23 -7.68 -12.51
C GLY A 94 9.50 -7.44 -11.17
N VAL A 95 10.16 -6.90 -10.14
CA VAL A 95 9.57 -6.70 -8.81
C VAL A 95 9.17 -5.24 -8.58
N LYS A 96 7.96 -5.00 -8.07
CA LYS A 96 7.43 -3.65 -7.75
C LYS A 96 7.90 -3.17 -6.39
N TYR A 97 8.49 -1.97 -6.37
CA TYR A 97 8.92 -1.26 -5.15
C TYR A 97 8.24 0.09 -5.03
N TYR A 98 7.64 0.37 -3.87
CA TYR A 98 6.88 1.59 -3.62
C TYR A 98 7.76 2.68 -2.99
N LYS A 99 7.66 3.91 -3.47
CA LYS A 99 8.47 5.03 -2.96
C LYS A 99 7.65 6.29 -2.76
N ASN A 100 8.26 7.27 -2.09
CA ASN A 100 7.72 8.63 -2.03
C ASN A 100 7.85 9.29 -3.42
N PRO A 101 6.74 9.68 -4.07
CA PRO A 101 6.77 10.30 -5.40
C PRO A 101 7.45 11.68 -5.42
N SER A 102 7.56 12.35 -4.27
CA SER A 102 8.25 13.64 -4.14
C SER A 102 9.78 13.54 -4.09
N LYS A 103 10.35 12.33 -4.02
CA LYS A 103 11.81 12.12 -4.07
C LYS A 103 12.26 11.81 -5.50
N ASP A 104 13.53 12.09 -5.78
CA ASP A 104 14.20 11.73 -7.04
C ASP A 104 14.00 10.26 -7.40
N CYS A 105 13.81 10.03 -8.70
CA CYS A 105 13.49 8.73 -9.27
C CYS A 105 14.56 8.36 -10.29
N PRO A 106 15.08 7.12 -10.25
CA PRO A 106 15.92 6.63 -11.34
C PRO A 106 15.08 6.53 -12.62
N GLU A 107 15.77 6.49 -13.75
CA GLU A 107 15.16 6.31 -15.06
C GLU A 107 15.11 4.82 -15.44
N ALA A 108 14.24 4.48 -16.39
CA ALA A 108 14.22 3.13 -16.93
C ALA A 108 15.53 2.85 -17.68
N GLY A 109 16.15 1.72 -17.39
CA GLY A 109 17.49 1.34 -17.87
C GLY A 109 18.59 1.51 -16.82
N ASP A 110 18.37 2.30 -15.76
CA ASP A 110 19.38 2.54 -14.73
C ASP A 110 19.71 1.28 -13.94
N LYS A 111 21.01 1.07 -13.66
CA LYS A 111 21.47 0.08 -12.68
C LYS A 111 21.57 0.74 -11.32
N ILE A 112 20.79 0.25 -10.37
CA ILE A 112 20.73 0.81 -9.02
C ILE A 112 20.94 -0.25 -7.96
N THR A 113 21.33 0.19 -6.76
CA THR A 113 21.19 -0.56 -5.52
C THR A 113 20.12 0.13 -4.68
N LEU A 114 19.06 -0.60 -4.35
CA LEU A 114 17.92 -0.09 -3.61
C LEU A 114 17.87 -0.70 -2.21
N LYS A 115 17.50 0.11 -1.23
CA LYS A 115 17.13 -0.36 0.12
C LYS A 115 15.62 -0.47 0.19
N TYR A 116 15.09 -1.56 0.74
CA TYR A 116 13.66 -1.77 0.84
C TYR A 116 13.22 -2.53 2.11
N ALA A 117 11.97 -2.32 2.50
CA ALA A 117 11.29 -3.08 3.54
C ALA A 117 10.60 -4.30 2.91
N GLU A 118 10.80 -5.48 3.51
CA GLU A 118 10.56 -6.78 2.85
C GLU A 118 9.09 -7.04 2.54
N ALA A 119 8.20 -6.81 3.50
CA ALA A 119 6.79 -7.17 3.36
C ALA A 119 6.03 -6.21 2.44
N SER A 120 6.23 -4.91 2.62
CA SER A 120 5.55 -3.82 1.90
C SER A 120 6.24 -3.41 0.61
N ARG A 121 7.49 -3.86 0.39
CA ARG A 121 8.37 -3.41 -0.70
C ARG A 121 8.56 -1.90 -0.72
N PHE A 122 8.46 -1.25 0.44
CA PHE A 122 8.70 0.17 0.56
C PHE A 122 10.19 0.48 0.40
N MET A 123 10.54 1.32 -0.58
CA MET A 123 11.88 1.75 -0.92
C MET A 123 12.14 3.18 -0.43
N PRO A 124 12.80 3.38 0.74
CA PRO A 124 13.15 4.71 1.24
C PRO A 124 14.24 5.42 0.42
N GLU A 125 15.18 4.64 -0.14
CA GLU A 125 16.45 5.10 -0.70
C GLU A 125 16.94 4.16 -1.82
N TRP A 126 17.66 4.74 -2.77
CA TRP A 126 18.38 4.05 -3.83
C TRP A 126 19.69 4.79 -4.12
N GLN A 127 20.64 4.09 -4.72
CA GLN A 127 21.92 4.65 -5.18
C GLN A 127 22.26 4.13 -6.57
N PRO A 128 22.82 4.96 -7.46
CA PRO A 128 23.33 4.48 -8.74
C PRO A 128 24.47 3.48 -8.51
N LYS A 129 24.49 2.40 -9.29
CA LYS A 129 25.58 1.42 -9.26
C LYS A 129 26.75 1.99 -10.06
N LYS A 130 27.89 2.21 -9.39
CA LYS A 130 29.15 2.60 -10.06
C LYS A 130 29.69 1.46 -10.92
#